data_AF-A0A8T4TQ46-F1
#
_entry.id   AF-A0A8T4TQ46-F1
#
_cell.length_a   1.000
_cell.length_b   1.000
_cell.length_c   1.000
_cell.angle_alpha   90.00
_cell.angle_beta   90.00
_cell.angle_gamma   90.00
#
_symmetry.space_group_name_H-M   'P 1'
#
loop_
_entity.id
_entity.type
_entity.pdbx_description
1 polymer ?
#
loop_
_entity_poly.entity_id
_entity_poly.type
_entity_poly.pdbx_seq_one_letter_code
_entity_poly.pdbx_strand_id
1 'polypeptide(L)' 'MRGFHGCLDSAYAIMKGLEINYNFVRKHLALDGKTPAEVSIPNLKLGVNRWLDLIRLSKL' A
#
# COMPACT_ATOMS: atom_id res chain seq x y z
N MET A 1 -7.41 -13.02 -12.58
CA MET A 1 -7.75 -11.67 -12.04
C MET A 1 -8.05 -10.78 -13.24
N ARG A 2 -9.28 -10.25 -13.39
CA ARG A 2 -9.76 -9.55 -14.62
C ARG A 2 -8.93 -8.33 -15.06
N GLY A 3 -7.98 -7.85 -14.26
CA GLY A 3 -7.09 -6.74 -14.62
C GLY A 3 -5.87 -7.11 -15.48
N PHE A 4 -5.60 -8.40 -15.70
CA PHE A 4 -4.41 -8.87 -16.42
C PHE A 4 -4.68 -8.91 -17.94
N HIS A 5 -4.82 -7.75 -18.59
CA HIS A 5 -5.08 -7.65 -20.04
C HIS A 5 -3.81 -7.81 -20.90
N GLY A 6 -2.82 -8.57 -20.41
CA GLY A 6 -1.61 -8.90 -21.15
C GLY A 6 -0.67 -7.74 -21.48
N CYS A 7 -0.99 -6.50 -21.09
CA CYS A 7 -0.08 -5.37 -21.27
C CYS A 7 0.78 -5.13 -20.03
N LEU A 8 2.05 -4.77 -20.25
CA LEU A 8 3.05 -4.54 -19.21
C LEU A 8 2.56 -3.51 -18.18
N ASP A 9 1.90 -2.46 -18.65
CA ASP A 9 1.38 -1.38 -17.80
C ASP A 9 0.32 -1.88 -16.80
N SER A 10 -0.58 -2.75 -17.25
CA SER A 10 -1.59 -3.34 -16.37
C SER A 10 -0.97 -4.23 -15.30
N ALA A 11 0.03 -5.03 -15.67
CA ALA A 11 0.77 -5.87 -14.72
C ALA A 11 1.53 -5.01 -13.70
N TYR A 12 2.19 -3.95 -14.17
CA TYR A 12 2.90 -3.01 -13.31
C TYR A 12 1.96 -2.31 -12.32
N ALA A 13 0.81 -1.80 -12.77
CA ALA A 13 -0.18 -1.15 -11.92
C ALA A 13 -0.69 -2.09 -10.81
N ILE A 14 -0.97 -3.35 -11.15
CA ILE A 14 -1.39 -4.36 -10.17
C ILE A 14 -0.27 -4.64 -9.17
N MET A 15 0.96 -4.85 -9.63
CA MET A 15 2.10 -5.14 -8.77
C MET A 15 2.40 -3.98 -7.81
N LYS A 16 2.35 -2.73 -8.28
CA LYS A 16 2.46 -1.55 -7.42
C LYS A 16 1.33 -1.47 -6.40
N GLY A 17 0.09 -1.78 -6.80
CA GLY A 17 -1.03 -1.83 -5.87
C GLY A 17 -0.83 -2.86 -4.75
N LEU A 18 -0.32 -4.05 -5.08
CA LEU A 18 -0.01 -5.10 -4.11
C LEU A 18 1.13 -4.69 -3.17
N GLU A 19 2.18 -4.08 -3.70
CA GLU A 19 3.30 -3.55 -2.92
C GLU A 19 2.82 -2.49 -1.90
N ILE A 20 2.02 -1.53 -2.34
CA ILE A 20 1.46 -0.49 -1.47
C ILE A 20 0.57 -1.12 -0.39
N ASN A 21 -0.29 -2.08 -0.77
CA ASN A 21 -1.14 -2.80 0.18
C ASN A 21 -0.31 -3.51 1.26
N TYR A 22 0.75 -4.21 0.86
CA TYR A 22 1.63 -4.94 1.78
C TYR A 22 2.35 -4.00 2.75
N ASN A 23 2.88 -2.89 2.24
CA ASN A 23 3.73 -1.97 2.99
C ASN A 23 2.95 -1.02 3.90
N PHE A 24 1.76 -0.56 3.49
CA PHE A 24 1.08 0.55 4.17
C PHE A 24 -0.29 0.16 4.76
N VAL A 25 -0.91 -0.92 4.30
CA VAL A 25 -2.31 -1.25 4.65
C VAL A 25 -2.43 -2.55 5.45
N ARG A 26 -1.79 -3.63 4.97
CA ARG A 26 -1.89 -4.96 5.56
C ARG A 26 -1.00 -5.08 6.79
N LYS A 27 -1.61 -5.34 7.94
CA LYS A 27 -0.90 -5.64 9.19
C LYS A 27 -0.28 -7.04 9.15
N HIS A 28 0.90 -7.19 9.75
CA HIS A 28 1.63 -8.45 9.81
C HIS A 28 1.82 -8.92 11.25
N LEU A 29 1.60 -10.20 11.49
CA LEU A 29 1.79 -10.81 12.81
C LEU A 29 3.24 -10.72 13.28
N ALA A 30 4.21 -10.88 12.37
CA ALA A 30 5.63 -10.77 12.67
C ALA A 30 6.09 -9.34 13.06
N LEU A 31 5.23 -8.33 12.85
CA LEU A 31 5.49 -6.93 13.20
C LEU A 31 4.56 -6.45 14.32
N ASP A 32 4.15 -7.35 15.22
CA ASP A 32 3.23 -7.05 16.33
C ASP A 32 1.91 -6.41 15.86
N GLY A 33 1.39 -6.86 14.72
CA GLY A 33 0.16 -6.33 14.13
C GLY A 33 0.33 -4.93 13.50
N LYS A 34 1.57 -4.51 13.22
CA LYS A 34 1.88 -3.28 12.47
C LYS A 34 2.10 -3.58 10.98
N THR A 35 2.06 -2.53 10.17
CA THR A 35 2.50 -2.52 8.77
C THR A 35 4.00 -2.21 8.70
N PRO A 36 4.71 -2.58 7.62
CA PRO A 36 6.12 -2.22 7.44
C PRO A 36 6.35 -0.70 7.52
N ALA A 37 5.42 0.10 6.98
CA ALA A 37 5.47 1.55 7.04
C ALA A 37 5.38 2.10 8.47
N GLU A 38 4.56 1.52 9.35
CA GLU A 38 4.47 1.94 10.75
C GLU A 38 5.75 1.67 11.54
N VAL A 39 6.50 0.62 11.18
CA VAL A 39 7.79 0.29 11.81
C VAL A 39 8.89 1.20 11.26
N SER A 40 8.89 1.46 9.96
CA SER A 40 10.00 2.13 9.27
C SER A 40 9.86 3.66 9.22
N ILE A 41 8.64 4.19 9.31
CA ILE A 41 8.33 5.61 9.15
C ILE A 41 7.38 6.07 10.27
N PRO A 42 7.84 6.13 11.54
CA PRO A 42 6.95 6.36 12.69
C PRO A 42 6.22 7.72 12.68
N ASN A 43 6.72 8.68 11.91
CA ASN A 43 6.13 10.01 11.74
C ASN A 43 5.03 10.05 10.67
N LEU A 44 4.92 9.03 9.80
CA LEU A 44 3.84 8.94 8.83
C LEU A 44 2.55 8.56 9.57
N LYS A 45 1.60 9.49 9.62
CA LYS A 45 0.28 9.26 10.24
C LYS A 45 -0.75 9.03 9.14
N LEU A 46 -1.20 7.78 9.02
CA LEU A 46 -2.36 7.40 8.20
C LEU A 46 -3.55 7.17 9.13
N GLY A 47 -4.72 7.64 8.73
CA GLY A 47 -5.97 7.44 9.45
C GLY A 47 -6.56 6.06 9.24
N VAL A 48 -7.86 5.94 9.53
CA VAL A 48 -8.60 4.67 9.39
C VAL A 48 -8.62 4.22 7.93
N ASN A 49 -8.84 5.14 6.99
CA ASN A 49 -8.82 4.86 5.56
C ASN A 49 -7.44 5.18 4.96
N ARG A 50 -6.51 4.23 5.15
CA ARG A 50 -5.12 4.37 4.71
C ARG A 50 -4.97 4.59 3.20
N TRP A 51 -5.81 3.94 2.39
CA TRP A 51 -5.80 4.14 0.94
C TRP A 51 -6.15 5.56 0.53
N LEU A 52 -7.20 6.12 1.13
CA LEU A 52 -7.60 7.50 0.86
C LEU A 52 -6.49 8.48 1.24
N ASP A 53 -5.85 8.26 2.38
CA ASP A 53 -4.76 9.14 2.85
C ASP A 53 -3.53 9.03 1.95
N LEU A 54 -3.17 7.83 1.48
CA LEU A 54 -2.08 7.65 0.51
C LEU A 54 -2.38 8.35 -0.82
N ILE A 55 -3.62 8.28 -1.32
CA ILE A 55 -4.03 8.99 -2.55
C ILE A 55 -3.98 10.52 -2.36
N ARG A 56 -4.32 11.01 -1.17
CA ARG A 56 -4.20 12.45 -0.84
C ARG A 56 -2.73 12.87 -0.83
N LEU A 57 -1.86 12.07 -0.24
CA LEU A 57 -0.41 12.33 -0.20
C LEU A 57 0.25 12.26 -1.59
N SER A 58 -0.21 11.38 -2.48
CA SER A 58 0.35 11.25 -3.83
C SER A 58 -0.01 12.40 -4.78
N LYS A 59 -0.89 13.31 -4.37
CA LYS A 59 -1.29 14.50 -5.13
C LYS A 59 -0.51 15.76 -4.73
N LEU A 60 0.34 15.66 -3.71
CA LEU A 60 1.34 16.68 -3.36
C LEU A 60 2.53 16.58 -4.31
#